data_AF-A0A9Q0FXW8-F1
#
_entry.id   AF-A0A9Q0FXW8-F1
#
_cell.length_a   1.000
_cell.length_b   1.000
_cell.length_c   1.000
_cell.angle_alpha   90.00
_cell.angle_beta   90.00
_cell.angle_gamma   90.00
#
_symmetry.space_group_name_H-M   'P 1'
#
loop_
_entity.id
_entity.type
_entity.pdbx_description
1 polymer ?
#
loop_
_entity_poly.entity_id
_entity_poly.type
_entity_poly.pdbx_seq_one_letter_code
_entity_poly.pdbx_strand_id
1 'polypeptide(L)'
;AEEILGAIYDREWERVKELDQKGAEPDKIFTREASVKRLVAKISLPMVAIDAISARIHKLRDEQLQYQVNELIEGFSKMWKLVIECHRKQLQGVEQAAHVASVKIRETSCFKATGKLREKILNWAACFEHYIQTQKAFVKLLNEWLQRCIYHEPEEDGEGNVPVSPSRIGAPALFIVCNDWCNAIADICEDGVHQAILGFASCLDELQQKRKEEQRQRRKTLGLLKEFEKQVRNASEMYTPGE
;
A
#
# COMPACT_ATOMS: atom_id res chain seq x y z
N ALA A 1 26.82 22.24 -15.49
CA ALA A 1 26.39 23.64 -15.23
C ALA A 1 27.32 24.30 -14.21
N GLU A 2 27.61 23.62 -13.10
CA GLU A 2 28.61 23.99 -12.10
C GLU A 2 30.03 24.11 -12.71
N GLU A 3 30.49 23.11 -13.48
CA GLU A 3 31.74 23.20 -14.26
C GLU A 3 31.79 24.38 -15.24
N ILE A 4 30.67 24.69 -15.90
CA ILE A 4 30.60 25.79 -16.88
C ILE A 4 30.74 27.13 -16.16
N LEU A 5 30.13 27.28 -14.98
CA LEU A 5 30.25 28.47 -14.14
C LEU A 5 31.64 28.59 -13.51
N GLY A 6 32.26 27.48 -13.10
CA GLY A 6 33.65 27.43 -12.64
C GLY A 6 34.63 27.90 -13.72
N ALA A 7 34.52 27.38 -14.94
CA ALA A 7 35.36 27.80 -16.05
C ALA A 7 35.16 29.29 -16.44
N ILE A 8 33.94 29.83 -16.29
CA ILE A 8 33.67 31.26 -16.51
C ILE A 8 34.29 32.10 -15.39
N TYR A 9 34.27 31.64 -14.14
CA TYR A 9 34.93 32.30 -13.01
C TYR A 9 36.44 32.40 -13.24
N ASP A 10 37.09 31.28 -13.55
CA ASP A 10 38.55 31.23 -13.76
C ASP A 10 38.98 32.19 -14.87
N ARG A 11 38.22 32.21 -15.98
CA ARG A 11 38.50 33.07 -17.13
C ARG A 11 38.33 34.56 -16.83
N GLU A 12 37.32 34.93 -16.05
CA GLU A 12 37.11 36.33 -15.63
C GLU A 12 38.14 36.78 -14.58
N TRP A 13 38.59 35.87 -13.71
CA TRP A 13 39.64 36.13 -12.71
C TRP A 13 41.01 36.38 -13.37
N GLU A 14 41.39 35.54 -14.34
CA GLU A 14 42.64 35.73 -15.10
C GLU A 14 42.66 37.09 -15.82
N ARG A 15 41.49 37.51 -16.35
CA ARG A 15 41.30 38.81 -17.00
C ARG A 15 41.39 40.02 -16.07
N VAL A 16 41.07 39.88 -14.79
CA VAL A 16 41.29 40.94 -13.77
C VAL A 16 42.78 41.06 -13.48
N LYS A 17 43.45 39.92 -13.30
CA LYS A 17 44.90 39.85 -13.04
C LYS A 17 45.73 40.46 -14.17
N GLU A 18 45.34 40.23 -15.42
CA GLU A 18 45.98 40.87 -16.59
C GLU A 18 45.81 42.39 -16.62
N LEU A 19 44.65 42.93 -16.22
CA LEU A 19 44.39 44.37 -16.24
C LEU A 19 45.20 45.10 -15.15
N ASP A 20 45.33 44.47 -13.99
CA ASP A 20 46.15 44.95 -12.89
C ASP A 20 47.64 44.99 -13.28
N GLN A 21 48.16 43.92 -13.89
CA GLN A 21 49.53 43.85 -14.39
C GLN A 21 49.84 44.87 -15.50
N LYS A 22 48.84 45.23 -16.32
CA LYS A 22 48.97 46.22 -17.41
C LYS A 22 48.78 47.66 -16.92
N GLY A 23 48.55 47.89 -15.63
CA GLY A 23 48.37 49.23 -15.07
C GLY A 23 47.10 49.94 -15.55
N ALA A 24 46.02 49.19 -15.78
CA ALA A 24 44.75 49.76 -16.25
C ALA A 24 44.15 50.74 -15.22
N GLU A 25 43.30 51.66 -15.70
CA GLU A 25 42.63 52.64 -14.83
C GLU A 25 41.87 51.95 -13.68
N PRO A 26 41.96 52.48 -12.45
CA PRO A 26 41.35 51.88 -11.26
C PRO A 26 39.86 51.56 -11.41
N ASP A 27 39.09 52.44 -12.07
CA ASP A 27 37.64 52.26 -12.29
C ASP A 27 37.31 51.03 -13.17
N LYS A 28 38.19 50.71 -14.14
CA LYS A 28 38.01 49.55 -15.03
C LYS A 28 38.30 48.24 -14.30
N ILE A 29 39.33 48.24 -13.45
CA ILE A 29 39.66 47.10 -12.57
C ILE A 29 38.50 46.86 -11.60
N PHE A 30 38.04 47.92 -10.91
CA PHE A 30 36.94 47.85 -9.95
C PHE A 30 35.64 47.30 -10.56
N THR A 31 35.26 47.76 -11.76
CA THR A 31 34.05 47.29 -12.45
C THR A 31 34.12 45.79 -12.77
N ARG A 32 35.30 45.29 -13.15
CA ARG A 32 35.50 43.86 -13.42
C ARG A 32 35.54 43.03 -12.15
N GLU A 33 36.21 43.48 -11.10
CA GLU A 33 36.17 42.83 -9.79
C GLU A 33 34.75 42.70 -9.26
N ALA A 34 33.92 43.74 -9.43
CA ALA A 34 32.50 43.68 -9.07
C ALA A 34 31.72 42.63 -9.89
N SER A 35 32.09 42.41 -11.15
CA SER A 35 31.50 41.37 -12.00
C SER A 35 31.92 39.96 -11.58
N VAL A 36 33.19 39.75 -11.24
CA VAL A 36 33.70 38.48 -10.68
C VAL A 36 33.03 38.18 -9.34
N LYS A 37 32.96 39.14 -8.42
CA LYS A 37 32.25 39.00 -7.14
C LYS A 37 30.80 38.58 -7.32
N ARG A 38 30.12 39.15 -8.32
CA ARG A 38 28.73 38.77 -8.66
C ARG A 38 28.65 37.34 -9.18
N LEU A 39 29.64 36.88 -9.95
CA LEU A 39 29.71 35.52 -10.47
C LEU A 39 29.96 34.50 -9.35
N VAL A 40 30.88 34.81 -8.42
CA VAL A 40 31.10 34.01 -7.20
C VAL A 40 29.81 33.88 -6.41
N ALA A 41 29.09 34.98 -6.17
CA ALA A 41 27.81 34.94 -5.46
C ALA A 41 26.76 34.07 -6.19
N LYS A 42 26.73 34.08 -7.53
CA LYS A 42 25.83 33.22 -8.31
C LYS A 42 26.15 31.73 -8.18
N ILE A 43 27.38 31.36 -7.84
CA ILE A 43 27.81 29.97 -7.64
C ILE A 43 27.61 29.57 -6.17
N SER A 44 28.10 30.40 -5.24
CA SER A 44 28.13 30.07 -3.83
C SER A 44 26.76 30.08 -3.17
N LEU A 45 25.83 30.96 -3.60
CA LEU A 45 24.49 31.02 -3.02
C LEU A 45 23.71 29.71 -3.25
N PRO A 46 23.62 29.15 -4.48
CA PRO A 46 23.05 27.83 -4.70
C PRO A 46 23.75 26.70 -3.93
N MET A 47 25.08 26.69 -3.86
CA MET A 47 25.82 25.67 -3.08
C MET A 47 25.42 25.68 -1.61
N VAL A 48 25.43 26.86 -0.96
CA VAL A 48 25.00 27.00 0.43
C VAL A 48 23.55 26.55 0.62
N ALA A 49 22.68 26.83 -0.35
CA ALA A 49 21.31 26.34 -0.32
C ALA A 49 21.22 24.80 -0.44
N ILE A 50 22.02 24.19 -1.33
CA ILE A 50 22.11 22.73 -1.49
C ILE A 50 22.62 22.09 -0.20
N ASP A 51 23.66 22.64 0.43
CA ASP A 51 24.21 22.13 1.69
C ASP A 51 23.16 22.20 2.81
N ALA A 52 22.45 23.33 2.92
CA ALA A 52 21.38 23.49 3.90
C ALA A 52 20.23 22.49 3.67
N ILE A 53 19.83 22.28 2.41
CA ILE A 53 18.80 21.29 2.05
C ILE A 53 19.28 19.86 2.36
N SER A 54 20.52 19.52 2.00
CA SER A 54 21.10 18.20 2.22
C SER A 54 21.23 17.87 3.70
N ALA A 55 21.69 18.84 4.51
CA ALA A 55 21.72 18.70 5.97
C ALA A 55 20.32 18.47 6.55
N ARG A 56 19.30 19.15 6.01
CA ARG A 56 17.90 18.94 6.41
C ARG A 56 17.39 17.55 6.02
N ILE A 57 17.73 17.05 4.83
CA ILE A 57 17.38 15.70 4.37
C ILE A 57 18.03 14.64 5.26
N HIS A 58 19.33 14.77 5.57
CA HIS A 58 20.04 13.83 6.45
C HIS A 58 19.41 13.78 7.84
N LYS A 59 19.09 14.95 8.42
CA LYS A 59 18.40 15.02 9.71
C LYS A 59 17.02 14.32 9.68
N LEU A 60 16.23 14.57 8.64
CA LEU A 60 14.91 13.92 8.49
C LEU A 60 15.06 12.40 8.33
N ARG A 61 16.02 11.95 7.52
CA ARG A 61 16.28 10.54 7.24
C ARG A 61 16.77 9.78 8.49
N ASP A 62 17.84 10.26 9.10
CA ASP A 62 18.58 9.47 10.10
C ASP A 62 17.99 9.62 11.51
N GLU A 63 17.45 10.80 11.86
CA GLU A 63 16.92 11.03 13.21
C GLU A 63 15.41 10.76 13.32
N GLN A 64 14.63 11.13 12.31
CA GLN A 64 13.16 11.13 12.42
C GLN A 64 12.53 9.91 11.73
N LEU A 65 12.89 9.70 10.47
CA LEU A 65 12.28 8.66 9.65
C LEU A 65 12.60 7.27 10.18
N GLN A 66 13.81 7.03 10.67
CA GLN A 66 14.18 5.73 11.25
C GLN A 66 13.26 5.32 12.40
N TYR A 67 12.97 6.24 13.33
CA TYR A 67 12.04 5.98 14.42
C TYR A 67 10.63 5.69 13.91
N GLN A 68 10.13 6.52 12.99
CA GLN A 68 8.79 6.37 12.43
C GLN A 68 8.59 5.06 11.66
N VAL A 69 9.60 4.63 10.89
CA VAL A 69 9.58 3.36 10.16
C VAL A 69 9.53 2.18 11.14
N ASN A 70 10.32 2.22 12.21
CA ASN A 70 10.31 1.18 13.23
C ASN A 70 8.95 1.08 13.94
N GLU A 71 8.38 2.22 14.35
CA GLU A 71 7.04 2.25 14.95
C GLU A 71 5.97 1.73 13.97
N LEU A 72 6.08 2.07 12.69
CA LEU A 72 5.14 1.63 11.67
C LEU A 72 5.20 0.11 11.46
N ILE A 73 6.40 -0.46 11.34
CA ILE A 73 6.60 -1.91 11.22
C ILE A 73 6.05 -2.63 12.45
N GLU A 74 6.32 -2.12 13.66
CA GLU A 74 5.79 -2.68 14.89
C GLU A 74 4.25 -2.61 14.94
N GLY A 75 3.69 -1.46 14.52
CA GLY A 75 2.24 -1.24 14.42
C GLY A 75 1.59 -2.23 13.47
N PHE A 76 2.15 -2.46 12.28
CA PHE A 76 1.67 -3.47 11.35
C PHE A 76 1.77 -4.89 11.92
N SER A 77 2.89 -5.22 12.57
CA SER A 77 3.04 -6.53 13.23
C SER A 77 1.93 -6.79 14.25
N LYS A 78 1.61 -5.79 15.09
CA LYS A 78 0.52 -5.86 16.07
C LYS A 78 -0.84 -5.97 15.38
N MET A 79 -1.11 -5.15 14.37
CA MET A 79 -2.37 -5.16 13.63
C MET A 79 -2.63 -6.54 13.01
N TRP A 80 -1.65 -7.12 12.31
CA TRP A 80 -1.82 -8.43 11.67
C TRP A 80 -2.04 -9.57 12.67
N LYS A 81 -1.37 -9.54 13.83
CA LYS A 81 -1.64 -10.49 14.93
C LYS A 81 -3.10 -10.40 15.40
N LEU A 82 -3.63 -9.19 15.56
CA LEU A 82 -5.03 -8.97 15.94
C LEU A 82 -6.00 -9.46 14.85
N VAL A 83 -5.69 -9.24 13.58
CA VAL A 83 -6.51 -9.71 12.45
C VAL A 83 -6.59 -11.24 12.46
N ILE A 84 -5.46 -11.93 12.62
CA ILE A 84 -5.42 -13.40 12.71
C ILE A 84 -6.23 -13.90 13.91
N GLU A 85 -6.08 -13.27 15.07
CA GLU A 85 -6.83 -13.65 16.26
C GLU A 85 -8.35 -13.47 16.07
N CYS A 86 -8.76 -12.36 15.46
CA CYS A 86 -10.16 -12.10 15.12
C CYS A 86 -10.72 -13.19 14.19
N HIS A 87 -10.01 -13.53 13.11
CA HIS A 87 -10.46 -14.56 12.19
C HIS A 87 -10.50 -15.95 12.83
N ARG A 88 -9.55 -16.28 13.71
CA ARG A 88 -9.59 -17.53 14.48
C ARG A 88 -10.84 -17.64 15.36
N LYS A 89 -11.20 -16.54 16.06
CA LYS A 89 -12.43 -16.48 16.88
C LYS A 89 -13.69 -16.56 16.02
N GLN A 90 -13.71 -15.89 14.86
CA GLN A 90 -14.81 -15.99 13.91
C GLN A 90 -15.01 -17.42 13.39
N LEU A 91 -13.92 -18.09 13.01
CA LEU A 91 -13.96 -19.49 12.56
C LEU A 91 -14.54 -20.41 13.65
N GLN A 92 -14.01 -20.31 14.88
CA GLN A 92 -14.52 -21.09 16.02
C GLN A 92 -16.01 -20.84 16.27
N GLY A 93 -16.45 -19.58 16.19
CA GLY A 93 -17.86 -19.23 16.32
C GLY A 93 -18.74 -19.83 15.22
N VAL A 94 -18.26 -19.84 13.97
CA VAL A 94 -18.96 -20.46 12.84
C VAL A 94 -19.07 -21.97 13.00
N GLU A 95 -17.99 -22.65 13.41
CA GLU A 95 -17.99 -24.11 13.64
C GLU A 95 -18.98 -24.52 14.73
N GLN A 96 -19.01 -23.77 15.85
CA GLN A 96 -19.96 -24.00 16.93
C GLN A 96 -21.40 -23.74 16.48
N ALA A 97 -21.63 -22.66 15.75
CA ALA A 97 -22.95 -22.34 15.21
C ALA A 97 -23.43 -23.39 14.20
N ALA A 98 -22.55 -23.93 13.36
CA ALA A 98 -22.86 -24.99 12.42
C ALA A 98 -23.31 -26.29 13.13
N HIS A 99 -22.63 -26.64 14.24
CA HIS A 99 -23.02 -27.76 15.08
C HIS A 99 -24.43 -27.58 15.65
N VAL A 100 -24.77 -26.38 16.15
CA VAL A 100 -26.10 -26.08 16.72
C VAL A 100 -27.19 -25.94 15.64
N ALA A 101 -26.85 -25.37 14.48
CA ALA A 101 -27.74 -25.17 13.33
C ALA A 101 -28.24 -26.48 12.72
N SER A 102 -27.43 -27.55 12.76
CA SER A 102 -27.84 -28.90 12.34
C SER A 102 -29.07 -29.42 13.09
N VAL A 103 -29.39 -28.83 14.25
CA VAL A 103 -30.50 -29.23 15.13
C VAL A 103 -31.79 -28.45 14.85
N LYS A 104 -31.74 -27.24 14.27
CA LYS A 104 -32.94 -26.41 13.98
C LYS A 104 -32.58 -25.21 13.09
N ILE A 105 -32.91 -25.23 11.79
CA ILE A 105 -33.09 -23.98 11.02
C ILE A 105 -34.43 -24.01 10.29
N ARG A 106 -35.41 -23.33 10.89
CA ARG A 106 -36.59 -22.78 10.23
C ARG A 106 -36.54 -21.28 10.48
N GLU A 107 -36.31 -20.45 9.46
CA GLU A 107 -36.89 -19.08 9.33
C GLU A 107 -36.30 -18.26 8.17
N THR A 108 -37.09 -17.27 7.75
CA THR A 108 -36.85 -16.32 6.64
C THR A 108 -35.87 -15.18 6.99
N SER A 109 -35.64 -14.91 8.29
CA SER A 109 -34.70 -13.89 8.80
C SER A 109 -33.25 -14.14 8.35
N CYS A 110 -32.87 -15.41 8.26
CA CYS A 110 -31.56 -15.88 7.81
C CYS A 110 -31.23 -15.43 6.37
N PHE A 111 -32.23 -15.32 5.47
CA PHE A 111 -31.99 -15.00 4.05
C PHE A 111 -31.43 -13.58 3.84
N LYS A 112 -31.99 -12.58 4.52
CA LYS A 112 -31.50 -11.18 4.46
C LYS A 112 -30.12 -11.04 5.12
N ALA A 113 -29.88 -11.79 6.20
CA ALA A 113 -28.59 -11.80 6.88
C ALA A 113 -27.48 -12.37 5.99
N THR A 114 -27.73 -13.47 5.28
CA THR A 114 -26.77 -14.06 4.32
C THR A 114 -26.40 -13.08 3.19
N GLY A 115 -27.37 -12.33 2.67
CA GLY A 115 -27.11 -11.33 1.62
C GLY A 115 -26.22 -10.19 2.10
N LYS A 116 -26.54 -9.64 3.29
CA LYS A 116 -25.70 -8.59 3.92
C LYS A 116 -24.30 -9.09 4.24
N LEU A 117 -24.16 -10.34 4.68
CA LEU A 117 -22.85 -10.94 4.92
C LEU A 117 -22.04 -11.03 3.62
N ARG A 118 -22.66 -11.51 2.53
CA ARG A 118 -22.01 -11.57 1.21
C ARG A 118 -21.51 -10.20 0.76
N GLU A 119 -22.34 -9.17 0.86
CA GLU A 119 -21.96 -7.78 0.53
C GLU A 119 -20.75 -7.32 1.34
N LYS A 120 -20.75 -7.56 2.66
CA LYS A 120 -19.62 -7.22 3.53
C LYS A 120 -18.34 -7.97 3.16
N ILE A 121 -18.45 -9.25 2.80
CA ILE A 121 -17.30 -10.07 2.38
C ILE A 121 -16.71 -9.58 1.06
N LEU A 122 -17.56 -9.22 0.09
CA LEU A 122 -17.09 -8.65 -1.19
C LEU A 122 -16.40 -7.30 -0.98
N ASN A 123 -16.99 -6.43 -0.15
CA ASN A 123 -16.35 -5.18 0.23
C ASN A 123 -15.01 -5.42 0.94
N TRP A 124 -14.95 -6.40 1.84
CA TRP A 124 -13.71 -6.75 2.51
C TRP A 124 -12.64 -7.28 1.52
N ALA A 125 -13.01 -8.07 0.52
CA ALA A 125 -12.08 -8.54 -0.52
C ALA A 125 -11.44 -7.35 -1.28
N ALA A 126 -12.26 -6.39 -1.70
CA ALA A 126 -11.79 -5.19 -2.40
C ALA A 126 -10.93 -4.31 -1.50
N CYS A 127 -11.34 -4.09 -0.24
CA CYS A 127 -10.54 -3.33 0.72
C CYS A 127 -9.21 -4.01 1.04
N PHE A 128 -9.19 -5.34 1.16
CA PHE A 128 -7.98 -6.12 1.43
C PHE A 128 -6.98 -6.00 0.29
N GLU A 129 -7.43 -6.23 -0.95
CA GLU A 129 -6.57 -6.09 -2.13
C GLU A 129 -5.98 -4.68 -2.23
N HIS A 130 -6.83 -3.66 -2.14
CA HIS A 130 -6.39 -2.27 -2.19
C HIS A 130 -5.42 -1.93 -1.05
N TYR A 131 -5.68 -2.44 0.16
CA TYR A 131 -4.79 -2.24 1.30
C TYR A 131 -3.40 -2.85 1.05
N ILE A 132 -3.32 -4.11 0.59
CA ILE A 132 -2.03 -4.76 0.29
C ILE A 132 -1.28 -4.02 -0.81
N GLN A 133 -1.96 -3.65 -1.90
CA GLN A 133 -1.36 -2.88 -2.99
C GLN A 133 -0.81 -1.53 -2.51
N THR A 134 -1.57 -0.82 -1.67
CA THR A 134 -1.16 0.47 -1.09
C THR A 134 0.07 0.31 -0.21
N GLN A 135 0.12 -0.74 0.62
CA GLN A 135 1.28 -1.04 1.45
C GLN A 135 2.52 -1.36 0.60
N LYS A 136 2.39 -2.24 -0.40
CA LYS A 136 3.49 -2.57 -1.33
C LYS A 136 4.03 -1.32 -2.04
N ALA A 137 3.12 -0.47 -2.54
CA ALA A 137 3.50 0.78 -3.22
C ALA A 137 4.21 1.76 -2.28
N PHE A 138 3.71 1.93 -1.06
CA PHE A 138 4.31 2.81 -0.05
C PHE A 138 5.75 2.38 0.27
N VAL A 139 5.96 1.10 0.60
CA VAL A 139 7.28 0.59 0.97
C VAL A 139 8.26 0.70 -0.19
N LYS A 140 7.81 0.42 -1.41
CA LYS A 140 8.62 0.59 -2.62
C LYS A 140 9.05 2.05 -2.83
N LEU A 141 8.12 3.00 -2.75
CA LEU A 141 8.42 4.43 -2.88
C LEU A 141 9.38 4.92 -1.81
N LEU A 142 9.21 4.45 -0.56
CA LEU A 142 10.09 4.78 0.55
C LEU A 142 11.51 4.26 0.30
N ASN A 143 11.64 3.00 -0.11
CA ASN A 143 12.94 2.41 -0.43
C ASN A 143 13.61 3.12 -1.61
N GLU A 144 12.88 3.41 -2.70
CA GLU A 144 13.40 4.17 -3.84
C GLU A 144 13.85 5.59 -3.44
N TRP A 145 13.09 6.28 -2.59
CA TRP A 145 13.48 7.59 -2.07
C TRP A 145 14.77 7.51 -1.27
N LEU A 146 14.89 6.52 -0.38
CA LEU A 146 16.11 6.30 0.41
C LEU A 146 17.31 6.08 -0.51
N GLN A 147 17.21 5.18 -1.51
CA GLN A 147 18.32 4.90 -2.43
C GLN A 147 18.83 6.16 -3.16
N ARG A 148 17.94 7.11 -3.48
CA ARG A 148 18.33 8.41 -4.08
C ARG A 148 19.08 9.34 -3.11
N CYS A 149 18.99 9.10 -1.80
CA CYS A 149 19.72 9.83 -0.78
C CYS A 149 21.14 9.31 -0.54
N ILE A 150 21.57 8.26 -1.25
CA ILE A 150 22.97 7.84 -1.27
C ILE A 150 23.67 8.67 -2.35
N TYR A 151 24.62 9.48 -1.96
CA TYR A 151 25.51 10.16 -2.91
C TYR A 151 26.41 9.09 -3.53
N HIS A 152 26.24 8.82 -4.82
CA HIS A 152 27.26 8.12 -5.60
C HIS A 152 28.30 9.16 -5.98
N GLU A 153 29.40 9.22 -5.23
CA GLU A 153 30.64 9.76 -5.80
C GLU A 153 31.03 8.81 -6.94
N PRO A 154 31.18 9.28 -8.19
CA PRO A 154 31.92 8.50 -9.17
C PRO A 154 33.33 8.38 -8.61
N GLU A 155 33.75 7.17 -8.23
CA GLU A 155 35.16 6.92 -7.98
C GLU A 155 35.91 7.26 -9.28
N GLU A 156 36.60 8.41 -9.29
CA GLU A 156 37.62 8.70 -10.28
C GLU A 156 38.89 7.93 -9.89
N ASP A 157 38.94 6.63 -10.17
CA ASP A 157 40.20 5.94 -10.51
C ASP A 157 40.03 4.44 -10.82
N GLY A 158 40.79 4.00 -11.83
CA GLY A 158 41.55 2.75 -11.75
C GLY A 158 40.77 1.43 -11.73
N GLU A 159 40.52 0.90 -12.93
CA GLU A 159 40.70 -0.53 -13.25
C GLU A 159 40.41 -1.55 -12.11
N GLY A 160 39.13 -1.83 -11.84
CA GLY A 160 38.78 -2.88 -10.88
C GLY A 160 37.29 -3.04 -10.64
N ASN A 161 36.61 -3.79 -11.50
CA ASN A 161 35.17 -4.06 -11.43
C ASN A 161 34.83 -4.94 -10.21
N VAL A 162 34.61 -4.35 -9.03
CA VAL A 162 34.08 -5.04 -7.85
C VAL A 162 32.66 -4.53 -7.58
N PRO A 163 31.64 -5.41 -7.45
CA PRO A 163 30.29 -4.97 -7.11
C PRO A 163 30.28 -4.34 -5.71
N VAL A 164 29.96 -3.04 -5.64
CA VAL A 164 29.88 -2.30 -4.39
C VAL A 164 28.64 -2.76 -3.64
N SER A 165 28.83 -3.61 -2.63
CA SER A 165 27.76 -4.00 -1.73
C SER A 165 27.41 -2.82 -0.79
N PRO A 166 26.13 -2.46 -0.58
CA PRO A 166 25.70 -1.33 0.26
C PRO A 166 26.26 -1.36 1.68
N SER A 167 26.61 -2.55 2.17
CA SER A 167 27.19 -2.79 3.50
C SER A 167 28.61 -2.25 3.69
N ARG A 168 29.37 -1.99 2.61
CA ARG A 168 30.77 -1.51 2.70
C ARG A 168 30.90 0.00 2.87
N ILE A 169 29.85 0.78 2.58
CA ILE A 169 29.88 2.26 2.58
C ILE A 169 29.39 2.85 3.93
N GLY A 170 29.05 2.02 4.92
CA GLY A 170 28.49 2.53 6.18
C GLY A 170 27.07 3.09 6.02
N ALA A 171 26.29 2.53 5.08
CA ALA A 171 24.91 2.92 4.88
C ALA A 171 24.12 2.83 6.21
N PRO A 172 23.37 3.88 6.60
CA PRO A 172 22.60 3.90 7.84
C PRO A 172 21.66 2.68 7.96
N ALA A 173 21.47 2.16 9.17
CA ALA A 173 20.66 0.96 9.44
C ALA A 173 19.25 1.01 8.81
N LEU A 174 18.69 2.21 8.66
CA LEU A 174 17.41 2.46 7.99
C LEU A 174 17.36 1.92 6.55
N PHE A 175 18.46 2.00 5.79
CA PHE A 175 18.52 1.50 4.42
C PHE A 175 18.36 -0.01 4.34
N ILE A 176 19.02 -0.72 5.26
CA ILE A 176 18.95 -2.17 5.35
C ILE A 176 17.52 -2.57 5.72
N VAL A 177 16.95 -1.96 6.76
CA VAL A 177 15.58 -2.26 7.21
C VAL A 177 14.55 -2.00 6.10
N CYS A 178 14.63 -0.87 5.40
CA CYS A 178 13.68 -0.56 4.33
C CYS A 178 13.88 -1.44 3.09
N ASN A 179 15.11 -1.85 2.77
CA ASN A 179 15.37 -2.79 1.68
C ASN A 179 14.81 -4.18 1.99
N ASP A 180 15.11 -4.70 3.18
CA ASP A 180 14.59 -5.98 3.66
C ASP A 180 13.06 -5.97 3.72
N TRP A 181 12.47 -4.88 4.22
CA TRP A 181 11.02 -4.72 4.24
C TRP A 181 10.42 -4.69 2.83
N CYS A 182 11.06 -3.99 1.89
CA CYS A 182 10.63 -3.93 0.49
C CYS A 182 10.67 -5.30 -0.20
N ASN A 183 11.69 -6.12 0.08
CA ASN A 183 11.78 -7.47 -0.46
C ASN A 183 10.74 -8.38 0.20
N ALA A 184 10.66 -8.36 1.54
CA ALA A 184 9.72 -9.19 2.28
C ALA A 184 8.26 -8.93 1.91
N ILE A 185 7.88 -7.66 1.68
CA ILE A 185 6.50 -7.32 1.29
C ILE A 185 6.21 -7.68 -0.17
N ALA A 186 7.21 -7.66 -1.06
CA ALA A 186 7.05 -8.07 -2.46
C ALA A 186 6.79 -9.58 -2.58
N ASP A 187 7.40 -10.38 -1.70
CA ASP A 187 7.25 -11.85 -1.67
C ASP A 187 5.89 -12.32 -1.12
N ILE A 188 5.10 -11.42 -0.50
CA ILE A 188 3.77 -11.77 -0.01
C ILE A 188 2.86 -12.08 -1.20
N CYS A 189 2.33 -13.30 -1.23
CA CYS A 189 1.28 -13.75 -2.15
C CYS A 189 -0.11 -13.54 -1.51
N GLU A 190 -0.77 -12.44 -1.87
CA GLU A 190 -2.10 -12.04 -1.42
C GLU A 190 -3.23 -12.75 -2.18
N ASP A 191 -2.93 -13.24 -3.39
CA ASP A 191 -3.92 -13.85 -4.30
C ASP A 191 -4.65 -15.01 -3.64
N GLY A 192 -3.92 -15.88 -2.93
CA GLY A 192 -4.52 -17.02 -2.23
C GLY A 192 -5.56 -16.60 -1.20
N VAL A 193 -5.29 -15.52 -0.45
CA VAL A 193 -6.24 -14.98 0.53
C VAL A 193 -7.41 -14.33 -0.18
N HIS A 194 -7.16 -13.47 -1.18
CA HIS A 194 -8.21 -12.80 -1.93
C HIS A 194 -9.18 -13.79 -2.59
N GLN A 195 -8.65 -14.83 -3.25
CA GLN A 195 -9.45 -15.89 -3.87
C GLN A 195 -10.26 -16.68 -2.83
N ALA A 196 -9.70 -16.96 -1.65
CA ALA A 196 -10.46 -17.62 -0.58
C ALA A 196 -11.65 -16.77 -0.09
N ILE A 197 -11.47 -15.44 0.00
CA ILE A 197 -12.54 -14.51 0.38
C ILE A 197 -13.65 -14.49 -0.69
N LEU A 198 -13.27 -14.40 -1.96
CA LEU A 198 -14.22 -14.44 -3.07
C LEU A 198 -14.95 -15.79 -3.15
N GLY A 199 -14.22 -16.90 -2.97
CA GLY A 199 -14.79 -18.24 -2.92
C GLY A 199 -15.84 -18.40 -1.82
N PHE A 200 -15.59 -17.83 -0.64
CA PHE A 200 -16.59 -17.79 0.43
C PHE A 200 -17.83 -16.97 0.03
N ALA A 201 -17.65 -15.82 -0.64
CA ALA A 201 -18.76 -15.01 -1.13
C ALA A 201 -19.62 -15.76 -2.17
N SER A 202 -18.98 -16.54 -3.04
CA SER A 202 -19.65 -17.42 -4.01
C SER A 202 -20.45 -18.52 -3.32
N CYS A 203 -19.88 -19.17 -2.29
CA CYS A 203 -20.61 -20.17 -1.50
C CYS A 203 -21.86 -19.59 -0.84
N LEU A 204 -21.81 -18.35 -0.36
CA LEU A 204 -22.97 -17.65 0.21
C LEU A 204 -24.04 -17.37 -0.86
N ASP A 205 -23.65 -17.02 -2.10
CA ASP A 205 -24.58 -16.82 -3.20
C ASP A 205 -25.29 -18.12 -3.59
N GLU A 206 -24.54 -19.20 -3.78
CA GLU A 206 -25.10 -20.53 -4.06
C GLU A 206 -26.08 -20.98 -2.98
N LEU A 207 -25.74 -20.76 -1.71
CA LEU A 207 -26.62 -21.05 -0.58
C LEU A 207 -27.94 -20.25 -0.67
N GLN A 208 -27.86 -18.97 -1.04
CA GLN A 208 -29.06 -18.16 -1.25
C GLN A 208 -29.89 -18.66 -2.42
N GLN A 209 -29.27 -19.06 -3.53
CA GLN A 209 -29.96 -19.61 -4.69
C GLN A 209 -30.67 -20.92 -4.35
N LYS A 210 -29.99 -21.86 -3.69
CA LYS A 210 -30.59 -23.12 -3.21
C LYS A 210 -31.78 -22.88 -2.29
N ARG A 211 -31.65 -21.95 -1.33
CA ARG A 211 -32.74 -21.60 -0.41
C ARG A 211 -33.94 -20.97 -1.13
N LYS A 212 -33.73 -20.13 -2.16
CA LYS A 212 -34.82 -19.60 -3.01
C LYS A 212 -35.57 -20.72 -3.71
N GLU A 213 -34.84 -21.70 -4.26
CA GLU A 213 -35.44 -22.85 -4.94
C GLU A 213 -36.25 -23.72 -3.98
N GLU A 214 -35.71 -24.05 -2.82
CA GLU A 214 -36.44 -24.78 -1.77
C GLU A 214 -37.72 -24.08 -1.37
N GLN A 215 -37.68 -22.75 -1.18
CA GLN A 215 -38.87 -21.97 -0.83
C GLN A 215 -39.91 -21.98 -1.97
N ARG A 216 -39.47 -21.92 -3.22
CA ARG A 216 -40.34 -22.02 -4.41
C ARG A 216 -41.05 -23.37 -4.44
N GLN A 217 -40.31 -24.47 -4.25
CA GLN A 217 -40.87 -25.82 -4.23
C GLN A 217 -41.83 -26.05 -3.05
N ARG A 218 -41.49 -25.52 -1.85
CA ARG A 218 -42.40 -25.57 -0.70
C ARG A 218 -43.72 -24.85 -0.96
N ARG A 219 -43.69 -23.67 -1.59
CA ARG A 219 -44.92 -22.93 -1.95
C ARG A 219 -45.78 -23.70 -2.96
N LYS A 220 -45.16 -24.31 -3.98
CA LYS A 220 -45.87 -25.17 -4.96
C LYS A 220 -46.54 -26.36 -4.26
N THR A 221 -45.80 -27.07 -3.41
CA THR A 221 -46.32 -28.23 -2.66
C THR A 221 -47.48 -27.85 -1.74
N LEU A 222 -47.37 -26.72 -1.03
CA LEU A 222 -48.45 -26.21 -0.19
C LEU A 222 -49.69 -25.81 -1.01
N GLY A 223 -49.48 -25.27 -2.22
CA GLY A 223 -50.57 -24.97 -3.17
C GLY A 223 -51.31 -26.23 -3.59
N LEU A 224 -50.57 -27.25 -4.04
CA LEU A 224 -51.13 -28.55 -4.44
C LEU A 224 -51.87 -29.25 -3.29
N LEU A 225 -51.33 -29.20 -2.07
CA LEU A 225 -52.00 -29.75 -0.88
C LEU A 225 -53.34 -29.06 -0.62
N LYS A 226 -53.39 -27.72 -0.71
CA LYS A 226 -54.64 -26.96 -0.54
C LYS A 226 -55.67 -27.27 -1.63
N GLU A 227 -55.23 -27.45 -2.86
CA GLU A 227 -56.09 -27.87 -3.97
C GLU A 227 -56.66 -29.27 -3.75
N PHE A 228 -55.81 -30.21 -3.32
CA PHE A 228 -56.23 -31.57 -2.98
C PHE A 228 -57.23 -31.58 -1.82
N GLU A 229 -56.97 -30.87 -0.72
CA GLU A 229 -57.91 -30.73 0.40
C GLU A 229 -59.26 -30.14 -0.04
N LYS A 230 -59.25 -29.19 -0.99
CA LYS A 230 -60.49 -28.64 -1.56
C LYS A 230 -61.25 -29.68 -2.38
N GLN A 231 -60.56 -30.47 -3.20
CA GLN A 231 -61.20 -31.55 -3.97
C GLN A 231 -61.83 -32.60 -3.04
N VAL A 232 -61.13 -32.99 -1.96
CA VAL A 232 -61.64 -33.94 -0.96
C VAL A 232 -62.88 -33.39 -0.25
N ARG A 233 -62.88 -32.12 0.18
CA ARG A 233 -64.07 -31.46 0.75
C ARG A 233 -65.25 -31.48 -0.21
N ASN A 234 -65.04 -31.02 -1.45
CA ASN A 234 -66.08 -30.99 -2.46
C ASN A 234 -66.66 -32.40 -2.75
N ALA A 235 -65.81 -33.43 -2.77
CA ALA A 235 -66.24 -34.81 -2.96
C ALA A 235 -67.04 -35.34 -1.75
N SER A 236 -66.67 -34.97 -0.53
CA SER A 236 -67.41 -35.35 0.67
C SER A 236 -68.79 -34.69 0.77
N GLU A 237 -68.93 -33.45 0.29
CA GLU A 237 -70.19 -32.71 0.24
C GLU A 237 -71.15 -33.25 -0.83
N MET A 238 -70.65 -33.90 -1.89
CA MET A 238 -71.50 -34.58 -2.89
C MET A 238 -72.05 -35.92 -2.41
N TYR A 239 -71.47 -36.52 -1.36
CA TYR A 239 -71.80 -37.86 -0.88
C TYR A 239 -72.54 -37.89 0.47
N THR A 240 -72.90 -36.74 1.05
CA THR A 240 -73.85 -36.70 2.18
C THR A 240 -75.26 -37.05 1.69
N PRO A 241 -75.83 -38.21 2.07
CA PRO A 241 -77.20 -38.56 1.69
C PRO A 241 -78.16 -37.57 2.36
N GLY A 242 -79.09 -37.00 1.58
CA GLY A 242 -80.17 -36.19 2.13
C GLY A 242 -81.00 -37.00 3.12
N GLU A 243 -81.15 -36.47 4.33
CA GLU A 243 -82.18 -36.88 5.30
C GLU A 243 -83.59 -36.70 4.74
#